data_AF-A0A1L8GP05-F1
#
_entry.id   AF-A0A1L8GP05-F1
#
_cell.length_a   1.000
_cell.length_b   1.000
_cell.length_c   1.000
_cell.angle_alpha   90.00
_cell.angle_beta   90.00
_cell.angle_gamma   90.00
#
_symmetry.space_group_name_H-M   'P 1'
#
loop_
_entity.id
_entity.type
_entity.pdbx_description
1 polymer ?
#
loop_
_entity_poly.entity_id
_entity_poly.type
_entity_poly.pdbx_seq_one_letter_code
_entity_poly.pdbx_strand_id
1 'polypeptide(L)'
;MEPEKMDENEWNYHGEGNKSLVVSHAQSCVVLRFLKFLPNINKSTEEVYQHLHNILDFGKHIMKQFLGENYVHHGEVVQLPLDFLKRLCLKVQSERPESRCEKEMDVSGYAMCLPNLTRLQTFPFLECRPIFCIEIKPKCGFIPSSAHITKEIKKKVCRFCMHQHLKVAKGKWKRISKYCPLDLFSGNKPRMHFALMNLLQESQNNLKVFKNGELIYGCRDDQEHFLDLNELAHHLKPFFFPASGLISGPQCPKTVVKELIHMLTSVLLNNSTDTARAANIMPIIPLSQGRNYCEASHFCPHLLNSKHATETTGLPTGCILYKTLQTQMLDMLDIEGLNPLYKRVEKYLAEFPEERSTLLLDGPYDETFFEKLKDLSLEDDGSVSYAVTKIQQYRVAMTAKDCSIMIALSPAVQEQCLDPWSVIRSSQSSFIHSVSILDLDLKPYENIPHQYKRDSKIVNHYLKSIKVQEDPVNLYKKSEDCTLLLHKV
;
A
#
# COMPACT_ATOMS: atom_id res chain seq x y z
N MET A 1 19.52 18.34 -12.85
CA MET A 1 20.42 18.79 -11.77
C MET A 1 21.83 18.77 -12.32
N GLU A 2 22.58 19.87 -12.24
CA GLU A 2 23.98 19.90 -12.72
C GLU A 2 24.87 19.08 -11.78
N PRO A 3 25.63 18.08 -12.27
CA PRO A 3 26.34 17.10 -11.45
C PRO A 3 27.56 17.64 -10.66
N GLU A 4 27.97 18.89 -10.85
CA GLU A 4 29.18 19.45 -10.22
C GLU A 4 28.96 20.09 -8.83
N LYS A 5 27.73 20.10 -8.27
CA LYS A 5 27.42 20.76 -6.98
C LYS A 5 26.32 20.08 -6.14
N MET A 6 26.33 18.74 -6.02
CA MET A 6 25.40 18.09 -5.09
C MET A 6 25.99 18.04 -3.66
N ASP A 7 25.30 18.67 -2.71
CA ASP A 7 25.64 18.67 -1.28
C ASP A 7 24.75 17.68 -0.51
N GLU A 8 25.34 16.68 0.16
CA GLU A 8 24.63 15.70 0.98
C GLU A 8 23.87 16.32 2.17
N ASN A 9 24.24 17.53 2.59
CA ASN A 9 23.56 18.23 3.69
C ASN A 9 22.17 18.72 3.29
N GLU A 10 21.90 18.89 1.99
CA GLU A 10 20.60 19.28 1.47
C GLU A 10 19.60 18.11 1.39
N TRP A 11 20.05 16.88 1.67
CA TRP A 11 19.22 15.67 1.60
C TRP A 11 19.05 15.02 2.97
N ASN A 12 17.81 14.76 3.36
CA ASN A 12 17.48 14.12 4.64
C ASN A 12 16.88 12.74 4.43
N TYR A 13 17.11 11.80 5.34
CA TYR A 13 16.43 10.51 5.30
C TYR A 13 14.91 10.72 5.36
N HIS A 14 14.19 10.13 4.41
CA HIS A 14 12.74 10.24 4.32
C HIS A 14 12.04 8.95 4.77
N GLY A 15 12.63 7.80 4.44
CA GLY A 15 12.13 6.50 4.85
C GLY A 15 12.68 5.37 3.99
N GLU A 16 12.48 4.13 4.43
CA GLU A 16 12.90 2.97 3.65
C GLU A 16 11.95 1.79 3.75
N GLY A 17 12.01 0.95 2.73
CA GLY A 17 11.41 -0.37 2.70
C GLY A 17 12.48 -1.47 2.72
N ASN A 18 12.05 -2.70 2.45
CA ASN A 18 12.97 -3.83 2.34
C ASN A 18 13.77 -3.85 1.03
N LYS A 19 13.41 -3.03 0.04
CA LYS A 19 14.00 -3.05 -1.31
C LYS A 19 14.56 -1.70 -1.77
N SER A 20 14.19 -0.62 -1.10
CA SER A 20 14.57 0.72 -1.49
C SER A 20 14.66 1.64 -0.28
N LEU A 21 15.48 2.68 -0.42
CA LEU A 21 15.68 3.76 0.54
C LEU A 21 15.35 5.09 -0.15
N VAL A 22 14.72 6.01 0.56
CA VAL A 22 14.31 7.31 0.03
C VAL A 22 14.92 8.43 0.87
N VAL A 23 15.51 9.40 0.20
CA VAL A 23 15.96 10.68 0.78
C VAL A 23 15.19 11.82 0.14
N SER A 24 14.91 12.87 0.91
CA SER A 24 14.18 14.05 0.44
C SER A 24 15.05 15.28 0.42
N HIS A 25 14.92 16.11 -0.62
CA HIS A 25 15.63 17.39 -0.70
C HIS A 25 14.98 18.41 0.26
N ALA A 26 15.80 19.18 0.97
CA ALA A 26 15.34 20.13 1.97
C ALA A 26 14.57 21.29 1.33
N GLN A 27 15.08 21.85 0.23
CA GLN A 27 14.51 23.03 -0.41
C GLN A 27 13.50 22.68 -1.50
N SER A 28 13.78 21.65 -2.29
CA SER A 28 12.99 21.27 -3.47
C SER A 28 12.04 20.13 -3.14
N CYS A 29 10.87 20.11 -3.77
CA CYS A 29 9.89 19.04 -3.58
C CYS A 29 10.22 17.78 -4.39
N VAL A 30 11.43 17.24 -4.24
CA VAL A 30 11.88 16.00 -4.88
C VAL A 30 12.44 15.03 -3.85
N VAL A 31 12.39 13.75 -4.19
CA VAL A 31 13.04 12.67 -3.45
C VAL A 31 13.91 11.85 -4.39
N LEU A 32 15.02 11.32 -3.87
CA LEU A 32 15.81 10.28 -4.54
C LEU A 32 15.50 8.94 -3.90
N ARG A 33 15.20 7.96 -4.75
CA ARG A 33 14.92 6.59 -4.35
C ARG A 33 16.02 5.67 -4.87
N PHE A 34 16.73 5.05 -3.93
CA PHE A 34 17.82 4.11 -4.16
C PHE A 34 17.33 2.68 -4.01
N LEU A 35 17.91 1.75 -4.77
CA LEU A 35 17.73 0.32 -4.53
C LEU A 35 18.49 -0.11 -3.27
N LYS A 36 18.11 -1.26 -2.73
CA LYS A 36 18.81 -1.91 -1.62
C LYS A 36 19.15 -3.36 -1.94
N PHE A 37 20.38 -3.74 -1.63
CA PHE A 37 20.89 -5.09 -1.84
C PHE A 37 21.45 -5.69 -0.54
N LEU A 38 21.56 -7.01 -0.50
CA LEU A 38 22.35 -7.65 0.55
C LEU A 38 23.83 -7.43 0.24
N PRO A 39 24.72 -7.31 1.25
CA PRO A 39 26.15 -7.02 1.03
C PRO A 39 26.85 -8.00 0.08
N ASN A 40 26.36 -9.26 0.01
CA ASN A 40 26.94 -10.31 -0.83
C ASN A 40 26.39 -10.33 -2.27
N ILE A 41 25.45 -9.45 -2.61
CA ILE A 41 24.85 -9.36 -3.94
C ILE A 41 25.45 -8.18 -4.68
N ASN A 42 26.38 -8.47 -5.58
CA ASN A 42 26.94 -7.47 -6.49
C ASN A 42 26.10 -7.45 -7.77
N LYS A 43 25.44 -6.31 -8.02
CA LYS A 43 24.79 -6.01 -9.30
C LYS A 43 25.69 -5.09 -10.10
N SER A 44 25.80 -5.34 -11.40
CA SER A 44 26.51 -4.43 -12.29
C SER A 44 25.75 -3.10 -12.41
N THR A 45 26.47 -2.04 -12.75
CA THR A 45 25.87 -0.72 -13.01
C THR A 45 24.77 -0.80 -14.06
N GLU A 46 24.97 -1.61 -15.11
CA GLU A 46 23.99 -1.82 -16.17
C GLU A 46 22.73 -2.54 -15.67
N GLU A 47 22.89 -3.57 -14.81
CA GLU A 47 21.75 -4.26 -14.21
C GLU A 47 20.93 -3.33 -13.32
N VAL A 48 21.58 -2.43 -12.57
CA VAL A 48 20.88 -1.43 -11.74
C VAL A 48 20.14 -0.43 -12.61
N TYR A 49 20.81 0.11 -13.63
CA TYR A 49 20.22 1.04 -14.57
C TYR A 49 18.98 0.45 -15.25
N GLN A 50 19.09 -0.76 -15.80
CA GLN A 50 17.97 -1.45 -16.44
C GLN A 50 16.83 -1.76 -15.45
N HIS A 51 17.15 -2.13 -14.20
CA HIS A 51 16.12 -2.36 -13.18
C HIS A 51 15.36 -1.08 -12.84
N LEU A 52 16.04 0.06 -12.70
CA LEU A 52 15.38 1.34 -12.46
C LEU A 52 14.49 1.76 -13.64
N HIS A 53 14.96 1.59 -14.88
CA HIS A 53 14.17 1.83 -16.08
C HIS A 53 12.94 0.93 -16.16
N ASN A 54 13.09 -0.36 -15.84
CA ASN A 54 11.98 -1.29 -15.75
C ASN A 54 10.90 -0.83 -14.74
N ILE A 55 11.29 -0.23 -13.61
CA ILE A 55 10.32 0.34 -12.65
C ILE A 55 9.57 1.53 -13.28
N LEU A 56 10.29 2.42 -13.98
CA LEU A 56 9.67 3.56 -14.69
C LEU A 56 8.70 3.10 -15.76
N ASP A 57 9.13 2.20 -16.64
CA ASP A 57 8.35 1.73 -17.78
C ASP A 57 7.09 1.01 -17.28
N PHE A 58 7.21 0.19 -16.25
CA PHE A 58 6.06 -0.45 -15.62
C PHE A 58 5.06 0.57 -15.06
N GLY A 59 5.55 1.62 -14.38
CA GLY A 59 4.70 2.71 -13.91
C GLY A 59 4.00 3.46 -15.06
N LYS A 60 4.77 3.82 -16.09
CA LYS A 60 4.36 4.66 -17.22
C LYS A 60 3.42 3.94 -18.20
N HIS A 61 3.74 2.72 -18.59
CA HIS A 61 3.02 1.98 -19.63
C HIS A 61 1.97 1.03 -19.08
N ILE A 62 2.13 0.53 -17.84
CA ILE A 62 1.20 -0.46 -17.27
C ILE A 62 0.31 0.16 -16.19
N MET A 63 0.89 0.69 -15.11
CA MET A 63 0.11 1.13 -13.96
C MET A 63 -0.71 2.39 -14.23
N LYS A 64 -0.21 3.33 -15.04
CA LYS A 64 -0.99 4.49 -15.51
C LYS A 64 -2.28 4.07 -16.20
N GLN A 65 -2.26 2.98 -16.98
CA GLN A 65 -3.45 2.53 -17.70
C GLN A 65 -4.50 1.93 -16.75
N PHE A 66 -4.06 1.23 -15.69
CA PHE A 66 -4.97 0.66 -14.70
C PHE A 66 -5.53 1.70 -13.71
N LEU A 67 -4.71 2.64 -13.27
CA LEU A 67 -5.04 3.54 -12.17
C LEU A 67 -5.47 4.93 -12.64
N GLY A 68 -5.01 5.37 -13.81
CA GLY A 68 -5.20 6.69 -14.36
C GLY A 68 -3.93 7.54 -14.28
N GLU A 69 -3.73 8.40 -15.28
CA GLU A 69 -2.53 9.23 -15.44
C GLU A 69 -2.32 10.18 -14.26
N ASN A 70 -3.41 10.72 -13.73
CA ASN A 70 -3.40 11.68 -12.64
C ASN A 70 -2.95 11.09 -11.29
N TYR A 71 -2.96 9.76 -11.14
CA TYR A 71 -2.64 9.09 -9.88
C TYR A 71 -1.23 8.49 -9.82
N VAL A 72 -0.52 8.39 -10.94
CA VAL A 72 0.75 7.64 -11.05
C VAL A 72 1.90 8.55 -11.48
N HIS A 73 2.85 8.74 -10.57
CA HIS A 73 4.05 9.57 -10.77
C HIS A 73 5.28 8.68 -10.83
N HIS A 74 5.86 8.50 -12.01
CA HIS A 74 6.97 7.58 -12.24
C HIS A 74 8.34 8.25 -12.08
N GLY A 75 8.46 9.55 -12.33
CA GLY A 75 9.75 10.25 -12.22
C GLY A 75 10.71 9.89 -13.35
N GLU A 76 12.01 10.02 -13.09
CA GLU A 76 13.09 9.74 -14.04
C GLU A 76 14.29 9.05 -13.36
N VAL A 77 15.10 8.32 -14.14
CA VAL A 77 16.38 7.79 -13.66
C VAL A 77 17.42 8.90 -13.78
N VAL A 78 18.14 9.15 -12.71
CA VAL A 78 19.20 10.16 -12.66
C VAL A 78 20.53 9.51 -12.34
N GLN A 79 21.58 9.99 -13.03
CA GLN A 79 22.96 9.66 -12.70
C GLN A 79 23.49 10.65 -11.66
N LEU A 80 24.19 10.13 -10.65
CA LEU A 80 24.66 10.88 -9.49
C LEU A 80 26.18 10.74 -9.33
N PRO A 81 26.89 11.79 -8.88
CA PRO A 81 28.32 11.70 -8.60
C PRO A 81 28.61 10.68 -7.49
N LEU A 82 29.59 9.79 -7.72
CA LEU A 82 29.92 8.73 -6.77
C LEU A 82 30.39 9.26 -5.41
N ASP A 83 31.10 10.39 -5.40
CA ASP A 83 31.57 10.99 -4.13
C ASP A 83 30.42 11.59 -3.32
N PHE A 84 29.40 12.16 -3.98
CA PHE A 84 28.16 12.56 -3.32
C PHE A 84 27.46 11.34 -2.68
N LEU A 85 27.34 10.23 -3.43
CA LEU A 85 26.70 9.01 -2.92
C LEU A 85 27.40 8.43 -1.69
N LYS A 86 28.73 8.42 -1.67
CA LYS A 86 29.50 7.94 -0.50
C LYS A 86 29.20 8.78 0.74
N ARG A 87 29.21 10.11 0.61
CA ARG A 87 28.94 11.02 1.75
C ARG A 87 27.48 10.93 2.20
N LEU A 88 26.55 10.88 1.26
CA LEU A 88 25.12 10.68 1.55
C LEU A 88 24.87 9.34 2.26
N CYS A 89 25.50 8.26 1.80
CA CYS A 89 25.36 6.93 2.42
C CYS A 89 25.79 6.96 3.89
N LEU A 90 26.95 7.56 4.18
CA LEU A 90 27.46 7.70 5.55
C LEU A 90 26.51 8.52 6.44
N LYS A 91 26.00 9.65 5.94
CA LYS A 91 25.03 10.49 6.66
C LYS A 91 23.76 9.72 6.98
N VAL A 92 23.15 9.12 5.95
CA VAL A 92 21.86 8.44 6.08
C VAL A 92 21.98 7.20 6.94
N GLN A 93 23.12 6.50 6.96
CA GLN A 93 23.29 5.26 7.71
C GLN A 93 22.99 5.41 9.21
N SER A 94 23.30 6.55 9.83
CA SER A 94 22.97 6.82 11.24
C SER A 94 21.48 7.12 11.50
N GLU A 95 20.73 7.51 10.46
CA GLU A 95 19.29 7.84 10.55
C GLU A 95 18.40 6.61 10.29
N ARG A 96 19.01 5.48 9.88
CA ARG A 96 18.28 4.27 9.49
C ARG A 96 17.89 3.42 10.71
N PRO A 97 16.68 2.84 10.70
CA PRO A 97 16.28 1.88 11.73
C PRO A 97 17.16 0.65 11.71
N GLU A 98 17.59 0.16 12.88
CA GLU A 98 18.45 -1.02 12.99
C GLU A 98 17.85 -2.25 12.27
N SER A 99 16.53 -2.42 12.36
CA SER A 99 15.79 -3.50 11.68
C SER A 99 15.82 -3.45 10.15
N ARG A 100 16.35 -2.37 9.55
CA ARG A 100 16.46 -2.14 8.10
C ARG A 100 17.89 -2.21 7.57
N CYS A 101 18.88 -2.27 8.46
CA CYS A 101 20.31 -2.21 8.14
C CYS A 101 20.91 -3.52 7.61
N GLU A 102 20.15 -4.63 7.59
CA GLU A 102 20.60 -5.89 6.96
C GLU A 102 20.95 -5.72 5.47
N LYS A 103 20.30 -4.77 4.80
CA LYS A 103 20.54 -4.42 3.40
C LYS A 103 21.11 -3.03 3.27
N GLU A 104 22.03 -2.88 2.33
CA GLU A 104 22.75 -1.65 2.06
C GLU A 104 22.11 -0.85 0.94
N MET A 105 22.32 0.47 0.96
CA MET A 105 21.91 1.37 -0.12
C MET A 105 22.80 1.14 -1.34
N ASP A 106 22.20 1.10 -2.52
CA ASP A 106 22.96 1.03 -3.76
C ASP A 106 23.81 2.30 -3.98
N VAL A 107 25.05 2.10 -4.40
CA VAL A 107 26.03 3.16 -4.68
C VAL A 107 26.57 3.08 -6.12
N SER A 108 25.81 2.44 -7.02
CA SER A 108 26.21 2.22 -8.42
C SER A 108 26.30 3.50 -9.27
N GLY A 109 25.76 4.62 -8.78
CA GLY A 109 25.70 5.89 -9.50
C GLY A 109 24.31 6.27 -10.01
N TYR A 110 23.28 5.44 -9.79
CA TYR A 110 21.92 5.72 -10.28
C TYR A 110 20.86 5.71 -9.17
N ALA A 111 19.84 6.55 -9.34
CA ALA A 111 18.66 6.59 -8.50
C ALA A 111 17.41 6.98 -9.31
N MET A 112 16.23 6.82 -8.74
CA MET A 112 15.01 7.45 -9.30
C MET A 112 14.78 8.80 -8.62
N CYS A 113 14.60 9.85 -9.42
CA CYS A 113 14.13 11.16 -8.97
C CYS A 113 12.61 11.21 -9.09
N LEU A 114 11.92 11.41 -7.97
CA LEU A 114 10.45 11.40 -7.86
C LEU A 114 9.96 12.70 -7.20
N PRO A 115 8.73 13.15 -7.49
CA PRO A 115 8.14 14.27 -6.76
C PRO A 115 7.89 13.90 -5.29
N ASN A 116 8.16 14.83 -4.38
CA ASN A 116 7.89 14.67 -2.97
C ASN A 116 6.40 14.93 -2.65
N LEU A 117 5.59 13.87 -2.74
CA LEU A 117 4.13 13.95 -2.53
C LEU A 117 3.71 14.27 -1.09
N THR A 118 4.65 14.33 -0.14
CA THR A 118 4.37 14.77 1.23
C THR A 118 4.38 16.30 1.39
N ARG A 119 4.77 17.03 0.33
CA ARG A 119 4.83 18.50 0.27
C ARG A 119 4.03 19.12 -0.89
N LEU A 120 3.53 18.29 -1.82
CA LEU A 120 2.94 18.74 -3.08
C LEU A 120 1.44 18.45 -3.18
N GLN A 121 0.71 19.37 -3.81
CA GLN A 121 -0.51 19.04 -4.56
C GLN A 121 -0.11 18.64 -5.98
N THR A 122 -0.88 17.75 -6.62
CA THR A 122 -0.62 17.29 -8.00
C THR A 122 -1.48 18.01 -9.03
N PHE A 123 -2.54 18.69 -8.59
CA PHE A 123 -3.42 19.51 -9.43
C PHE A 123 -3.73 20.85 -8.74
N PRO A 124 -2.98 21.94 -9.04
CA PRO A 124 -1.75 21.98 -9.84
C PRO A 124 -0.55 21.35 -9.10
N PHE A 125 0.52 21.01 -9.85
CA PHE A 125 1.82 20.62 -9.27
C PHE A 125 2.47 21.81 -8.56
N LEU A 126 2.19 21.96 -7.27
CA LEU A 126 2.62 23.11 -6.47
C LEU A 126 2.95 22.69 -5.04
N GLU A 127 4.02 23.29 -4.49
CA GLU A 127 4.27 23.21 -3.06
C GLU A 127 3.23 24.05 -2.32
N CYS A 128 2.44 23.40 -1.46
CA CYS A 128 1.45 24.08 -0.64
C CYS A 128 1.88 24.03 0.83
N ARG A 129 1.76 25.16 1.52
CA ARG A 129 1.91 25.23 2.97
C ARG A 129 0.78 26.08 3.56
N PRO A 130 0.07 25.61 4.60
CA PRO A 130 0.25 24.32 5.26
C PRO A 130 -0.35 23.15 4.45
N ILE A 131 0.26 21.97 4.56
CA ILE A 131 -0.22 20.72 3.95
C ILE A 131 -0.11 19.56 4.94
N PHE A 132 -1.08 18.66 4.91
CA PHE A 132 -0.94 17.37 5.56
C PHE A 132 -1.27 16.25 4.58
N CYS A 133 -0.50 15.17 4.67
CA CYS A 133 -0.62 14.03 3.78
C CYS A 133 -0.86 12.75 4.58
N ILE A 134 -1.71 11.88 4.07
CA ILE A 134 -2.01 10.58 4.67
C ILE A 134 -1.61 9.50 3.68
N GLU A 135 -0.68 8.63 4.08
CA GLU A 135 -0.32 7.42 3.34
C GLU A 135 -1.07 6.23 3.92
N ILE A 136 -1.89 5.56 3.12
CA ILE A 136 -2.64 4.34 3.49
C ILE A 136 -2.12 3.17 2.67
N LYS A 137 -1.77 2.05 3.31
CA LYS A 137 -1.54 0.76 2.62
C LYS A 137 -2.78 -0.12 2.77
N PRO A 138 -3.73 -0.10 1.81
CA PRO A 138 -5.08 -0.62 2.01
C PRO A 138 -5.15 -2.16 1.99
N LYS A 139 -4.13 -2.83 1.43
CA LYS A 139 -4.08 -4.29 1.24
C LYS A 139 -5.15 -4.80 0.26
N CYS A 140 -5.33 -6.13 0.21
CA CYS A 140 -6.23 -6.81 -0.71
C CYS A 140 -7.69 -6.59 -0.32
N GLY A 141 -8.47 -5.92 -1.19
CA GLY A 141 -9.87 -5.54 -0.96
C GLY A 141 -10.91 -6.62 -1.24
N PHE A 142 -10.51 -7.82 -1.67
CA PHE A 142 -11.42 -8.94 -1.93
C PHE A 142 -10.98 -10.23 -1.22
N ILE A 143 -11.92 -11.16 -1.12
CA ILE A 143 -11.71 -12.55 -0.67
C ILE A 143 -11.66 -13.44 -1.93
N PRO A 144 -10.64 -14.31 -2.07
CA PRO A 144 -10.50 -15.15 -3.26
C PRO A 144 -11.66 -16.15 -3.39
N SER A 145 -12.13 -16.36 -4.63
CA SER A 145 -13.29 -17.22 -4.95
C SER A 145 -12.97 -18.37 -5.92
N SER A 146 -11.71 -18.51 -6.32
CA SER A 146 -11.22 -19.54 -7.25
C SER A 146 -11.60 -20.97 -6.80
N ALA A 147 -11.92 -21.82 -7.78
CA ALA A 147 -12.16 -23.24 -7.55
C ALA A 147 -10.90 -24.00 -7.09
N HIS A 148 -9.71 -23.44 -7.32
CA HIS A 148 -8.43 -24.05 -6.94
C HIS A 148 -8.08 -23.92 -5.44
N ILE A 149 -8.89 -23.18 -4.68
CA ILE A 149 -8.66 -22.96 -3.25
C ILE A 149 -8.95 -24.24 -2.46
N THR A 150 -7.96 -24.78 -1.76
CA THR A 150 -8.09 -26.02 -0.99
C THR A 150 -8.61 -25.82 0.44
N LYS A 151 -8.49 -24.61 1.00
CA LYS A 151 -8.90 -24.29 2.37
C LYS A 151 -10.09 -23.32 2.37
N GLU A 152 -11.27 -23.81 2.78
CA GLU A 152 -12.52 -23.05 2.80
C GLU A 152 -12.45 -21.74 3.60
N ILE A 153 -11.58 -21.65 4.63
CA ILE A 153 -11.41 -20.41 5.39
C ILE A 153 -10.95 -19.23 4.53
N LYS A 154 -10.20 -19.49 3.44
CA LYS A 154 -9.76 -18.46 2.49
C LYS A 154 -10.92 -17.82 1.73
N LYS A 155 -12.08 -18.49 1.64
CA LYS A 155 -13.32 -17.97 1.04
C LYS A 155 -14.20 -17.20 2.05
N LYS A 156 -13.78 -17.12 3.32
CA LYS A 156 -14.54 -16.53 4.43
C LYS A 156 -13.84 -15.37 5.13
N VAL A 157 -12.51 -15.45 5.25
CA VAL A 157 -11.68 -14.48 5.96
C VAL A 157 -10.61 -13.94 5.03
N CYS A 158 -10.43 -12.61 5.01
CA CYS A 158 -9.44 -11.98 4.15
C CYS A 158 -8.00 -12.28 4.60
N ARG A 159 -7.05 -12.23 3.65
CA ARG A 159 -5.64 -12.49 3.90
C ARG A 159 -5.04 -11.56 4.96
N PHE A 160 -5.48 -10.31 5.06
CA PHE A 160 -4.99 -9.38 6.07
C PHE A 160 -5.34 -9.85 7.49
N CYS A 161 -6.63 -10.14 7.75
CA CYS A 161 -7.10 -10.58 9.06
C CYS A 161 -6.42 -11.89 9.48
N MET A 162 -6.32 -12.89 8.59
CA MET A 162 -5.60 -14.14 8.91
C MET A 162 -4.13 -13.89 9.27
N HIS A 163 -3.46 -13.00 8.54
CA HIS A 163 -2.04 -12.72 8.72
C HIS A 163 -1.73 -11.90 9.97
N GLN A 164 -2.69 -11.14 10.51
CA GLN A 164 -2.52 -10.43 11.78
C GLN A 164 -2.15 -11.40 12.91
N HIS A 165 -2.83 -12.55 13.02
CA HIS A 165 -2.55 -13.56 14.04
C HIS A 165 -1.09 -14.03 13.98
N LEU A 166 -0.60 -14.36 12.78
CA LEU A 166 0.78 -14.81 12.59
C LEU A 166 1.80 -13.69 12.89
N LYS A 167 1.51 -12.43 12.54
CA LYS A 167 2.41 -11.30 12.82
C LYS A 167 2.53 -11.04 14.31
N VAL A 168 1.42 -11.07 15.04
CA VAL A 168 1.40 -10.86 16.50
C VAL A 168 2.10 -12.02 17.22
N ALA A 169 1.81 -13.26 16.83
CA ALA A 169 2.48 -14.43 17.39
C ALA A 169 4.01 -14.44 17.17
N LYS A 170 4.49 -13.78 16.10
CA LYS A 170 5.91 -13.60 15.81
C LYS A 170 6.54 -12.37 16.47
N GLY A 171 5.80 -11.64 17.30
CA GLY A 171 6.27 -10.40 17.93
C GLY A 171 6.46 -9.23 16.96
N LYS A 172 6.00 -9.34 15.70
CA LYS A 172 6.11 -8.24 14.73
C LYS A 172 5.23 -7.05 15.13
N TRP A 173 4.08 -7.32 15.73
CA TRP A 173 3.17 -6.32 16.26
C TRP A 173 2.67 -6.74 17.63
N LYS A 174 2.42 -5.78 18.52
CA LYS A 174 2.00 -6.05 19.90
C LYS A 174 0.56 -6.59 19.98
N ARG A 175 -0.31 -6.15 19.07
CA ARG A 175 -1.74 -6.52 19.06
C ARG A 175 -2.31 -6.63 17.64
N ILE A 176 -3.42 -7.36 17.53
CA ILE A 176 -4.16 -7.55 16.28
C ILE A 176 -4.87 -6.24 15.93
N SER A 177 -4.65 -5.74 14.71
CA SER A 177 -5.45 -4.62 14.19
C SER A 177 -6.86 -5.11 13.84
N LYS A 178 -7.86 -4.31 14.23
CA LYS A 178 -9.28 -4.53 13.87
C LYS A 178 -9.63 -4.01 12.47
N TYR A 179 -8.66 -3.41 11.77
CA TYR A 179 -8.82 -3.02 10.37
C TYR A 179 -9.11 -4.24 9.49
N CYS A 180 -10.12 -4.13 8.62
CA CYS A 180 -10.37 -5.10 7.56
C CYS A 180 -10.40 -4.37 6.20
N PRO A 181 -9.59 -4.80 5.21
CA PRO A 181 -9.63 -4.22 3.88
C PRO A 181 -11.01 -4.22 3.23
N LEU A 182 -11.79 -5.30 3.40
CA LEU A 182 -13.14 -5.38 2.81
C LEU A 182 -14.09 -4.29 3.34
N ASP A 183 -13.86 -3.77 4.54
CA ASP A 183 -14.65 -2.65 5.07
C ASP A 183 -14.27 -1.33 4.39
N LEU A 184 -12.98 -1.11 4.13
CA LEU A 184 -12.50 0.06 3.39
C LEU A 184 -12.93 0.04 1.90
N PHE A 185 -12.88 -1.13 1.26
CA PHE A 185 -13.28 -1.32 -0.15
C PHE A 185 -14.80 -1.56 -0.32
N SER A 186 -15.62 -1.35 0.71
CA SER A 186 -17.05 -1.68 0.66
C SER A 186 -17.91 -0.66 -0.10
N GLY A 187 -17.47 0.59 -0.18
CA GLY A 187 -18.33 1.73 -0.59
C GLY A 187 -19.37 2.14 0.45
N ASN A 188 -19.55 1.35 1.53
CA ASN A 188 -20.46 1.66 2.62
C ASN A 188 -19.75 2.58 3.62
N LYS A 189 -20.24 3.83 3.74
CA LYS A 189 -19.59 4.86 4.56
C LYS A 189 -19.40 4.45 6.03
N PRO A 190 -20.36 3.82 6.72
CA PRO A 190 -20.13 3.31 8.08
C PRO A 190 -19.00 2.29 8.19
N ARG A 191 -18.92 1.31 7.27
CA ARG A 191 -17.82 0.33 7.22
C ARG A 191 -16.48 1.00 6.94
N MET A 192 -16.43 1.92 5.99
CA MET A 192 -15.21 2.68 5.68
C MET A 192 -14.75 3.52 6.88
N HIS A 193 -15.68 4.19 7.57
CA HIS A 193 -15.39 4.93 8.80
C HIS A 193 -14.80 4.02 9.87
N PHE A 194 -15.41 2.84 10.09
CA PHE A 194 -14.88 1.85 11.03
C PHE A 194 -13.48 1.39 10.64
N ALA A 195 -13.23 1.10 9.36
CA ALA A 195 -11.91 0.70 8.87
C ALA A 195 -10.85 1.78 9.12
N LEU A 196 -11.13 3.03 8.75
CA LEU A 196 -10.23 4.17 8.94
C LEU A 196 -9.96 4.47 10.41
N MET A 197 -10.98 4.36 11.28
CA MET A 197 -10.80 4.52 12.73
C MET A 197 -9.85 3.45 13.30
N ASN A 198 -10.01 2.19 12.90
CA ASN A 198 -9.14 1.11 13.36
C ASN A 198 -7.72 1.20 12.78
N LEU A 199 -7.55 1.76 11.58
CA LEU A 199 -6.22 2.13 11.05
C LEU A 199 -5.57 3.24 11.88
N LEU A 200 -6.33 4.24 12.33
CA LEU A 200 -5.79 5.28 13.20
C LEU A 200 -5.40 4.70 14.57
N GLN A 201 -6.21 3.82 15.16
CA GLN A 201 -5.92 3.22 16.47
C GLN A 201 -4.75 2.24 16.48
N GLU A 202 -4.57 1.49 15.39
CA GLU A 202 -3.50 0.50 15.24
C GLU A 202 -2.94 0.57 13.82
N SER A 203 -2.11 1.59 13.58
CA SER A 203 -1.61 1.94 12.25
C SER A 203 -0.71 0.86 11.66
N GLN A 204 0.11 0.21 12.49
CA GLN A 204 1.17 -0.68 12.03
C GLN A 204 1.94 -0.01 10.87
N ASN A 205 2.32 -0.77 9.84
CA ASN A 205 2.84 -0.22 8.60
C ASN A 205 1.73 0.05 7.55
N ASN A 206 0.53 0.39 7.99
CA ASN A 206 -0.65 0.60 7.15
C ASN A 206 -1.18 2.03 7.09
N LEU A 207 -0.74 2.91 8.00
CA LEU A 207 -1.09 4.33 7.98
C LEU A 207 0.09 5.17 8.46
N LYS A 208 0.38 6.26 7.73
CA LYS A 208 1.29 7.33 8.14
C LYS A 208 0.64 8.69 7.87
N VAL A 209 0.93 9.68 8.71
CA VAL A 209 0.49 11.06 8.51
C VAL A 209 1.69 11.98 8.53
N PHE A 210 1.78 12.84 7.53
CA PHE A 210 2.82 13.83 7.35
C PHE A 210 2.23 15.23 7.47
N LYS A 211 3.01 16.18 7.98
CA LYS A 211 2.69 17.61 7.96
C LYS A 211 3.88 18.35 7.38
N ASN A 212 3.68 19.06 6.26
CA ASN A 212 4.73 19.77 5.53
C ASN A 212 5.97 18.90 5.22
N GLY A 213 5.76 17.62 4.94
CA GLY A 213 6.84 16.66 4.67
C GLY A 213 7.39 15.90 5.88
N GLU A 214 7.05 16.29 7.10
CA GLU A 214 7.53 15.63 8.33
C GLU A 214 6.53 14.59 8.84
N LEU A 215 7.00 13.41 9.24
CA LEU A 215 6.17 12.34 9.79
C LEU A 215 5.70 12.67 11.22
N ILE A 216 4.41 12.95 11.38
CA ILE A 216 3.79 13.29 12.68
C ILE A 216 2.99 12.15 13.31
N TYR A 217 2.63 11.11 12.56
CA TYR A 217 1.86 9.97 13.09
C TYR A 217 2.06 8.69 12.28
N GLY A 218 2.00 7.54 12.96
CA GLY A 218 2.17 6.21 12.36
C GLY A 218 3.42 5.49 12.87
N CYS A 219 3.71 4.31 12.33
CA CYS A 219 4.85 3.51 12.77
C CYS A 219 6.17 4.14 12.32
N ARG A 220 7.02 4.47 13.29
CA ARG A 220 8.48 4.58 13.13
C ARG A 220 9.05 3.17 13.35
N ASP A 221 9.99 2.72 12.54
CA ASP A 221 10.54 1.35 12.61
C ASP A 221 11.42 1.15 13.88
N ASP A 222 11.61 2.20 14.69
CA ASP A 222 12.76 2.41 15.55
C ASP A 222 12.40 2.53 17.04
N GLN A 223 11.15 2.86 17.40
CA GLN A 223 10.79 3.11 18.81
C GLN A 223 9.33 2.77 19.14
N GLU A 224 9.12 2.39 20.41
CA GLU A 224 7.82 2.18 21.06
C GLU A 224 7.02 3.48 21.22
N HIS A 225 6.77 4.20 20.14
CA HIS A 225 5.88 5.35 20.21
C HIS A 225 4.44 4.87 20.32
N PHE A 226 3.82 5.14 21.46
CA PHE A 226 2.37 5.02 21.59
C PHE A 226 1.73 6.01 20.62
N LEU A 227 0.85 5.50 19.76
CA LEU A 227 0.04 6.33 18.88
C LEU A 227 -0.91 7.17 19.74
N ASP A 228 -0.65 8.48 19.85
CA ASP A 228 -1.52 9.41 20.56
C ASP A 228 -2.45 10.14 19.58
N LEU A 229 -3.72 9.74 19.57
CA LEU A 229 -4.75 10.39 18.77
C LEU A 229 -5.00 11.85 19.20
N ASN A 230 -4.69 12.20 20.45
CA ASN A 230 -4.84 13.57 20.93
C ASN A 230 -3.76 14.48 20.34
N GLU A 231 -2.51 14.00 20.28
CA GLU A 231 -1.40 14.69 19.62
C GLU A 231 -1.70 14.88 18.12
N LEU A 232 -2.14 13.83 17.43
CA LEU A 232 -2.58 13.93 16.03
C LEU A 232 -3.71 14.97 15.86
N ALA A 233 -4.73 14.92 16.72
CA ALA A 233 -5.83 15.88 16.68
C ALA A 233 -5.35 17.32 16.93
N HIS A 234 -4.34 17.53 17.79
CA HIS A 234 -3.74 18.83 18.01
C HIS A 234 -3.09 19.38 16.73
N HIS A 235 -2.33 18.56 16.00
CA HIS A 235 -1.74 18.94 14.72
C HIS A 235 -2.78 19.26 13.64
N LEU A 236 -3.91 18.55 13.63
CA LEU A 236 -4.97 18.66 12.63
C LEU A 236 -6.01 19.75 12.94
N LYS A 237 -6.18 20.14 14.20
CA LYS A 237 -7.17 21.13 14.63
C LYS A 237 -7.10 22.44 13.83
N PRO A 238 -5.93 23.07 13.59
CA PRO A 238 -5.85 24.31 12.82
C PRO A 238 -6.34 24.19 11.37
N PHE A 239 -6.31 22.98 10.80
CA PHE A 239 -6.77 22.72 9.44
C PHE A 239 -8.29 22.61 9.37
N PHE A 240 -8.91 21.88 10.29
CA PHE A 240 -10.36 21.64 10.26
C PHE A 240 -11.17 22.76 10.92
N PHE A 241 -10.61 23.41 11.94
CA PHE A 241 -11.24 24.43 12.77
C PHE A 241 -10.33 25.66 12.88
N PRO A 242 -10.12 26.42 11.78
CA PRO A 242 -9.33 27.64 11.82
C PRO A 242 -9.99 28.69 12.72
N ALA A 243 -9.17 29.50 13.39
CA ALA A 243 -9.66 30.56 14.27
C ALA A 243 -10.15 31.77 13.45
N SER A 244 -11.39 31.71 12.96
CA SER A 244 -11.99 32.74 12.08
C SER A 244 -12.48 33.99 12.83
N GLY A 245 -11.83 34.38 13.93
CA GLY A 245 -12.26 35.54 14.76
C GLY A 245 -13.49 35.30 15.65
N LEU A 246 -14.32 34.29 15.39
CA LEU A 246 -15.26 33.75 16.38
C LEU A 246 -14.54 32.72 17.26
N ILE A 247 -14.72 32.83 18.58
CA ILE A 247 -14.19 31.89 19.58
C ILE A 247 -14.77 30.51 19.29
N SER A 248 -14.04 29.70 18.52
CA SER A 248 -14.35 28.29 18.34
C SER A 248 -14.07 27.62 19.69
N GLY A 249 -15.14 27.17 20.35
CA GLY A 249 -15.03 26.46 21.63
C GLY A 249 -14.04 25.28 21.56
N PRO A 250 -13.52 24.80 22.70
CA PRO A 250 -12.53 23.72 22.72
C PRO A 250 -13.09 22.47 22.02
N GLN A 251 -12.60 22.20 20.80
CA GLN A 251 -12.98 21.00 20.06
C GLN A 251 -12.31 19.79 20.69
N CYS A 252 -13.12 18.79 21.02
CA CYS A 252 -12.63 17.50 21.50
C CYS A 252 -11.78 16.82 20.40
N PRO A 253 -10.65 16.19 20.73
CA PRO A 253 -9.85 15.39 19.78
C PRO A 253 -10.67 14.40 18.95
N LYS A 254 -11.70 13.80 19.54
CA LYS A 254 -12.63 12.88 18.85
C LYS A 254 -13.35 13.54 17.68
N THR A 255 -13.73 14.82 17.81
CA THR A 255 -14.39 15.58 16.74
C THR A 255 -13.43 15.81 15.57
N VAL A 256 -12.18 16.19 15.85
CA VAL A 256 -11.14 16.40 14.82
C VAL A 256 -10.86 15.10 14.05
N VAL A 257 -10.71 13.98 14.76
CA VAL A 257 -10.52 12.67 14.14
C VAL A 257 -11.73 12.25 13.31
N LYS A 258 -12.95 12.54 13.75
CA LYS A 258 -14.17 12.24 13.00
C LYS A 258 -14.22 13.04 11.68
N GLU A 259 -13.87 14.33 11.71
CA GLU A 259 -13.79 15.15 10.50
C GLU A 259 -12.73 14.62 9.52
N LEU A 260 -11.55 14.22 10.03
CA LEU A 260 -10.53 13.56 9.21
C LEU A 260 -11.08 12.31 8.52
N ILE A 261 -11.73 11.41 9.26
CA ILE A 261 -12.28 10.17 8.70
C ILE A 261 -13.35 10.47 7.66
N HIS A 262 -14.23 11.44 7.92
CA HIS A 262 -15.25 11.87 6.97
C HIS A 262 -14.60 12.37 5.66
N MET A 263 -13.58 13.21 5.77
CA MET A 263 -12.85 13.75 4.63
C MET A 263 -12.13 12.66 3.83
N LEU A 264 -11.41 11.75 4.50
CA LEU A 264 -10.76 10.63 3.84
C LEU A 264 -11.76 9.73 3.12
N THR A 265 -12.92 9.46 3.73
CA THR A 265 -13.99 8.67 3.12
C THR A 265 -14.50 9.35 1.85
N SER A 266 -14.75 10.66 1.90
CA SER A 266 -15.23 11.43 0.75
C SER A 266 -14.18 11.52 -0.37
N VAL A 267 -12.90 11.71 -0.05
CA VAL A 267 -11.80 11.67 -1.04
C VAL A 267 -11.67 10.30 -1.69
N LEU A 268 -11.71 9.22 -0.91
CA LEU A 268 -11.56 7.85 -1.42
C LEU A 268 -12.75 7.39 -2.29
N LEU A 269 -13.92 8.00 -2.11
CA LEU A 269 -15.12 7.78 -2.91
C LEU A 269 -15.27 8.79 -4.06
N ASN A 270 -14.38 9.78 -4.16
CA ASN A 270 -14.48 10.79 -5.20
C ASN A 270 -14.27 10.14 -6.58
N ASN A 271 -15.17 10.42 -7.52
CA ASN A 271 -15.07 9.92 -8.89
C ASN A 271 -14.19 10.87 -9.70
N SER A 272 -13.13 10.34 -10.32
CA SER A 272 -12.32 11.12 -11.26
C SER A 272 -13.05 11.33 -12.59
N THR A 273 -12.75 12.45 -13.25
CA THR A 273 -13.21 12.81 -14.59
C THR A 273 -12.55 12.00 -15.71
N ASP A 274 -11.50 11.22 -15.43
CA ASP A 274 -10.83 10.32 -16.39
C ASP A 274 -11.68 9.10 -16.80
N THR A 275 -12.91 8.99 -16.28
CA THR A 275 -13.83 7.88 -16.55
C THR A 275 -14.08 7.67 -18.04
N ALA A 276 -14.02 8.73 -18.87
CA ALA A 276 -14.27 8.62 -20.31
C ALA A 276 -13.15 7.92 -21.11
N ARG A 277 -11.88 7.96 -20.65
CA ARG A 277 -10.75 7.30 -21.35
C ARG A 277 -10.41 5.92 -20.76
N ALA A 278 -10.38 5.78 -19.44
CA ALA A 278 -9.98 4.53 -18.79
C ALA A 278 -11.04 3.41 -18.92
N ALA A 279 -12.33 3.75 -18.94
CA ALA A 279 -13.42 2.76 -19.05
C ALA A 279 -13.47 2.04 -20.41
N ASN A 280 -12.82 2.59 -21.45
CA ASN A 280 -12.80 2.02 -22.80
C ASN A 280 -11.58 1.12 -23.07
N ILE A 281 -10.57 1.09 -22.19
CA ILE A 281 -9.28 0.43 -22.46
C ILE A 281 -9.19 -0.95 -21.81
N MET A 282 -9.90 -1.18 -20.70
CA MET A 282 -9.81 -2.42 -19.91
C MET A 282 -11.15 -3.14 -19.80
N PRO A 283 -11.20 -4.47 -20.04
CA PRO A 283 -12.38 -5.24 -19.70
C PRO A 283 -12.56 -5.20 -18.17
N ILE A 284 -13.75 -4.80 -17.72
CA ILE A 284 -14.11 -4.82 -16.31
C ILE A 284 -14.02 -6.28 -15.85
N ILE A 285 -13.17 -6.56 -14.86
CA ILE A 285 -13.17 -7.87 -14.22
C ILE A 285 -14.47 -7.92 -13.43
N PRO A 286 -15.42 -8.82 -13.77
CA PRO A 286 -16.66 -8.92 -13.03
C PRO A 286 -16.30 -9.09 -11.57
N LEU A 287 -16.82 -8.21 -10.70
CA LEU A 287 -16.70 -8.44 -9.27
C LEU A 287 -17.28 -9.83 -9.03
N SER A 288 -16.39 -10.78 -8.71
CA SER A 288 -16.79 -12.18 -8.60
C SER A 288 -17.88 -12.25 -7.54
N GLN A 289 -18.75 -13.26 -7.65
CA GLN A 289 -19.77 -13.57 -6.63
C GLN A 289 -19.16 -13.97 -5.26
N GLY A 290 -17.91 -13.57 -4.98
CA GLY A 290 -17.25 -13.71 -3.70
C GLY A 290 -17.94 -12.86 -2.63
N ARG A 291 -17.69 -13.22 -1.37
CA ARG A 291 -18.28 -12.53 -0.23
C ARG A 291 -17.82 -11.07 -0.18
N ASN A 292 -18.79 -10.16 -0.06
CA ASN A 292 -18.58 -8.73 0.19
C ASN A 292 -18.29 -8.39 1.66
N TYR A 293 -18.21 -9.41 2.52
CA TYR A 293 -17.96 -9.29 3.95
C TYR A 293 -16.94 -10.36 4.41
N CYS A 294 -16.10 -9.98 5.37
CA CYS A 294 -15.09 -10.83 5.98
C CYS A 294 -15.56 -11.29 7.36
N GLU A 295 -15.60 -12.59 7.64
CA GLU A 295 -16.05 -13.12 8.94
C GLU A 295 -15.20 -12.63 10.13
N ALA A 296 -13.93 -12.26 9.90
CA ALA A 296 -13.06 -11.67 10.93
C ALA A 296 -13.20 -10.15 11.08
N SER A 297 -14.05 -9.49 10.28
CA SER A 297 -14.36 -8.08 10.53
C SER A 297 -15.13 -7.95 11.84
N HIS A 298 -14.77 -6.92 12.61
CA HIS A 298 -15.45 -6.59 13.87
C HIS A 298 -16.61 -5.60 13.66
N PHE A 299 -16.89 -5.23 12.41
CA PHE A 299 -18.01 -4.36 12.09
C PHE A 299 -19.32 -5.12 12.28
N CYS A 300 -20.12 -4.72 13.27
CA CYS A 300 -21.44 -5.28 13.52
C CYS A 300 -22.53 -4.36 12.93
N PRO A 301 -23.29 -4.81 11.92
CA PRO A 301 -24.35 -4.00 11.30
C PRO A 301 -25.46 -3.60 12.28
N HIS A 302 -25.69 -4.38 13.34
CA HIS A 302 -26.74 -4.14 14.33
C HIS A 302 -26.54 -2.87 15.18
N LEU A 303 -25.36 -2.25 15.13
CA LEU A 303 -25.08 -0.97 15.79
C LEU A 303 -25.61 0.25 15.02
N LEU A 304 -26.13 0.04 13.80
CA LEU A 304 -26.78 1.08 13.01
C LEU A 304 -28.30 0.90 13.11
N ASN A 305 -28.92 1.68 14.00
CA ASN A 305 -30.35 1.96 13.92
C ASN A 305 -30.62 2.75 12.63
N SER A 306 -30.82 2.07 11.51
CA SER A 306 -31.47 2.72 10.37
C SER A 306 -32.42 1.78 9.64
N LYS A 307 -33.71 2.06 9.83
CA LYS A 307 -34.82 1.57 9.00
C LYS A 307 -34.89 2.28 7.64
N HIS A 308 -33.93 3.13 7.28
CA HIS A 308 -33.91 3.85 6.01
C HIS A 308 -32.48 4.05 5.51
N ALA A 309 -32.08 3.27 4.51
CA ALA A 309 -31.35 3.78 3.35
C ALA A 309 -31.09 2.63 2.37
N THR A 310 -31.69 2.76 1.19
CA THR A 310 -31.17 2.21 -0.05
C THR A 310 -29.82 2.87 -0.36
N GLU A 311 -28.78 2.56 0.43
CA GLU A 311 -27.42 2.97 0.09
C GLU A 311 -26.96 2.18 -1.12
N THR A 312 -26.54 2.87 -2.17
CA THR A 312 -25.89 2.29 -3.34
C THR A 312 -24.77 1.38 -2.89
N THR A 313 -24.93 0.08 -3.10
CA THR A 313 -23.96 -0.93 -2.68
C THR A 313 -22.79 -0.94 -3.66
N GLY A 314 -21.58 -0.69 -3.15
CA GLY A 314 -20.34 -0.81 -3.92
C GLY A 314 -19.56 0.50 -4.09
N LEU A 315 -18.32 0.37 -4.53
CA LEU A 315 -17.44 1.50 -4.79
C LEU A 315 -17.85 2.22 -6.09
N PRO A 316 -17.82 3.56 -6.12
CA PRO A 316 -17.94 4.31 -7.37
C PRO A 316 -16.86 3.89 -8.38
N THR A 317 -17.26 3.59 -9.62
CA THR A 317 -16.36 3.00 -10.64
C THR A 317 -15.19 3.91 -11.03
N GLY A 318 -15.33 5.22 -10.87
CA GLY A 318 -14.28 6.20 -11.14
C GLY A 318 -13.34 6.46 -9.96
N CYS A 319 -13.62 5.92 -8.76
CA CYS A 319 -12.81 6.20 -7.58
C CYS A 319 -11.53 5.36 -7.53
N ILE A 320 -10.52 5.85 -6.83
CA ILE A 320 -9.20 5.22 -6.77
C ILE A 320 -9.24 3.82 -6.13
N LEU A 321 -10.13 3.61 -5.15
CA LEU A 321 -10.30 2.31 -4.52
C LEU A 321 -10.86 1.28 -5.50
N TYR A 322 -11.80 1.67 -6.36
CA TYR A 322 -12.36 0.75 -7.36
C TYR A 322 -11.29 0.37 -8.38
N LYS A 323 -10.56 1.34 -8.94
CA LYS A 323 -9.48 1.07 -9.90
C LYS A 323 -8.39 0.17 -9.30
N THR A 324 -7.97 0.47 -8.07
CA THR A 324 -7.02 -0.38 -7.33
C THR A 324 -7.57 -1.80 -7.14
N LEU A 325 -8.84 -1.94 -6.75
CA LEU A 325 -9.48 -3.23 -6.57
C LEU A 325 -9.52 -4.04 -7.87
N GLN A 326 -9.87 -3.42 -9.00
CA GLN A 326 -9.85 -4.05 -10.32
C GLN A 326 -8.45 -4.57 -10.68
N THR A 327 -7.40 -3.79 -10.44
CA THR A 327 -6.02 -4.26 -10.64
C THR A 327 -5.66 -5.42 -9.71
N GLN A 328 -6.11 -5.39 -8.45
CA GLN A 328 -5.89 -6.51 -7.51
C GLN A 328 -6.58 -7.80 -7.96
N MET A 329 -7.71 -7.69 -8.66
CA MET A 329 -8.52 -8.82 -9.12
C MET A 329 -7.94 -9.54 -10.35
N LEU A 330 -6.85 -9.05 -10.94
CA LEU A 330 -6.05 -9.83 -11.90
C LEU A 330 -5.51 -11.14 -11.29
N ASP A 331 -5.45 -11.25 -9.96
CA ASP A 331 -5.28 -12.52 -9.25
C ASP A 331 -6.59 -13.32 -9.23
N MET A 332 -6.94 -13.89 -10.39
CA MET A 332 -8.19 -14.64 -10.59
C MET A 332 -8.14 -16.06 -10.03
N LEU A 333 -6.95 -16.69 -10.02
CA LEU A 333 -6.79 -18.11 -9.70
C LEU A 333 -6.45 -18.38 -8.22
N ASP A 334 -6.13 -17.33 -7.46
CA ASP A 334 -5.40 -17.43 -6.19
C ASP A 334 -4.01 -18.08 -6.36
N ILE A 335 -3.11 -17.85 -5.41
CA ILE A 335 -1.76 -18.44 -5.44
C ILE A 335 -1.77 -19.97 -5.49
N GLU A 336 -2.82 -20.63 -4.97
CA GLU A 336 -2.98 -22.08 -5.06
C GLU A 336 -3.24 -22.56 -6.50
N GLY A 337 -4.07 -21.84 -7.26
CA GLY A 337 -4.31 -22.13 -8.68
C GLY A 337 -3.16 -21.68 -9.60
N LEU A 338 -2.43 -20.63 -9.21
CA LEU A 338 -1.30 -20.12 -9.98
C LEU A 338 -0.04 -20.99 -9.87
N ASN A 339 0.23 -21.58 -8.70
CA ASN A 339 1.48 -22.31 -8.45
C ASN A 339 1.73 -23.49 -9.42
N PRO A 340 0.72 -24.27 -9.85
CA PRO A 340 0.88 -25.24 -10.95
C PRO A 340 1.32 -24.61 -12.28
N LEU A 341 0.77 -23.44 -12.64
CA LEU A 341 1.15 -22.71 -13.86
C LEU A 341 2.59 -22.20 -13.77
N TYR A 342 3.00 -21.69 -12.61
CA TYR A 342 4.41 -21.34 -12.34
C TYR A 342 5.34 -22.53 -12.59
N LYS A 343 5.03 -23.71 -12.05
CA LYS A 343 5.83 -24.92 -12.28
C LYS A 343 5.88 -25.34 -13.75
N ARG A 344 4.80 -25.14 -14.51
CA ARG A 344 4.78 -25.41 -15.96
C ARG A 344 5.79 -24.53 -16.69
N VAL A 345 5.82 -23.23 -16.39
CA VAL A 345 6.78 -22.29 -16.98
C VAL A 345 8.22 -22.62 -16.55
N GLU A 346 8.45 -22.94 -15.27
CA GLU A 346 9.79 -23.33 -14.81
C GLU A 346 10.30 -24.60 -15.50
N LYS A 347 9.42 -25.59 -15.71
CA LYS A 347 9.79 -26.80 -16.45
C LYS A 347 10.17 -26.46 -17.89
N TYR A 348 9.39 -25.61 -18.56
CA TYR A 348 9.69 -25.15 -19.91
C TYR A 348 11.03 -24.40 -19.98
N LEU A 349 11.28 -23.47 -19.05
CA LEU A 349 12.54 -22.72 -19.00
C LEU A 349 13.76 -23.57 -18.61
N ALA A 350 13.56 -24.69 -17.92
CA ALA A 350 14.64 -25.64 -17.66
C ALA A 350 15.08 -26.36 -18.95
N GLU A 351 14.16 -26.55 -19.90
CA GLU A 351 14.44 -27.13 -21.22
C GLU A 351 14.90 -26.07 -22.23
N PHE A 352 14.36 -24.85 -22.15
CA PHE A 352 14.63 -23.72 -23.07
C PHE A 352 14.95 -22.41 -22.30
N PRO A 353 16.15 -22.27 -21.69
CA PRO A 353 16.50 -21.10 -20.88
C PRO A 353 16.49 -19.77 -21.64
N GLU A 354 16.83 -19.79 -22.93
CA GLU A 354 16.89 -18.64 -23.84
C GLU A 354 15.53 -17.98 -24.07
N GLU A 355 14.43 -18.73 -23.91
CA GLU A 355 13.06 -18.24 -24.13
C GLU A 355 12.58 -17.30 -23.01
N ARG A 356 13.32 -17.16 -21.91
CA ARG A 356 12.95 -16.27 -20.80
C ARG A 356 12.67 -14.83 -21.25
N SER A 357 13.52 -14.31 -22.14
CA SER A 357 13.36 -12.97 -22.71
C SER A 357 12.18 -12.90 -23.67
N THR A 358 11.99 -13.91 -24.52
CA THR A 358 10.85 -14.00 -25.46
C THR A 358 9.51 -14.04 -24.74
N LEU A 359 9.45 -14.71 -23.57
CA LEU A 359 8.27 -14.78 -22.70
C LEU A 359 7.99 -13.48 -21.93
N LEU A 360 8.83 -12.43 -22.10
CA LEU A 360 8.71 -11.13 -21.46
C LEU A 360 8.62 -11.22 -19.92
N LEU A 361 9.33 -12.18 -19.31
CA LEU A 361 9.27 -12.37 -17.85
C LEU A 361 9.88 -11.19 -17.09
N ASP A 362 10.94 -10.57 -17.62
CA ASP A 362 11.66 -9.47 -16.96
C ASP A 362 11.57 -8.14 -17.72
N GLY A 363 10.59 -8.03 -18.62
CA GLY A 363 10.39 -6.87 -19.49
C GLY A 363 10.86 -7.12 -20.94
N PRO A 364 10.85 -6.08 -21.79
CA PRO A 364 10.44 -4.70 -21.48
C PRO A 364 8.95 -4.60 -21.11
N TYR A 365 8.61 -3.61 -20.27
CA TYR A 365 7.23 -3.37 -19.82
C TYR A 365 6.58 -2.27 -20.66
N ASP A 366 6.33 -2.58 -21.93
CA ASP A 366 5.76 -1.68 -22.92
C ASP A 366 4.26 -1.94 -23.16
N GLU A 367 3.72 -1.32 -24.21
CA GLU A 367 2.32 -1.49 -24.62
C GLU A 367 2.00 -2.93 -25.03
N THR A 368 2.97 -3.69 -25.59
CA THR A 368 2.76 -5.09 -25.97
C THR A 368 2.58 -5.98 -24.75
N PHE A 369 3.35 -5.72 -23.68
CA PHE A 369 3.16 -6.37 -22.38
C PHE A 369 1.76 -6.08 -21.84
N PHE A 370 1.30 -4.84 -21.95
CA PHE A 370 -0.02 -4.42 -21.49
C PHE A 370 -1.16 -5.14 -22.24
N GLU A 371 -1.08 -5.28 -23.57
CA GLU A 371 -2.09 -6.00 -24.34
C GLU A 371 -2.23 -7.46 -23.89
N LYS A 372 -1.12 -8.14 -23.57
CA LYS A 372 -1.17 -9.52 -23.03
C LYS A 372 -1.92 -9.61 -21.70
N LEU A 373 -1.88 -8.56 -20.86
CA LEU A 373 -2.60 -8.55 -19.59
C LEU A 373 -4.12 -8.49 -19.75
N LYS A 374 -4.63 -8.08 -20.91
CA LYS A 374 -6.07 -7.96 -21.17
C LYS A 374 -6.76 -9.31 -21.38
N ASP A 375 -6.01 -10.40 -21.59
CA ASP A 375 -6.58 -11.73 -21.72
C ASP A 375 -7.08 -12.29 -20.37
N LEU A 376 -8.37 -12.11 -20.12
CA LEU A 376 -9.05 -12.56 -18.92
C LEU A 376 -9.61 -13.99 -19.04
N SER A 377 -9.23 -14.78 -20.06
CA SER A 377 -9.69 -16.17 -20.21
C SER A 377 -9.40 -17.00 -18.96
N LEU A 378 -10.39 -17.70 -18.42
CA LEU A 378 -10.21 -18.54 -17.24
C LEU A 378 -9.84 -19.98 -17.60
N GLU A 379 -10.10 -20.41 -18.83
CA GLU A 379 -9.89 -21.79 -19.26
C GLU A 379 -8.40 -22.04 -19.56
N ASP A 380 -7.81 -22.99 -18.83
CA ASP A 380 -6.43 -23.41 -19.05
C ASP A 380 -6.36 -24.33 -20.27
N ASP A 381 -5.80 -23.80 -21.38
CA ASP A 381 -5.59 -24.53 -22.63
C ASP A 381 -4.36 -25.47 -22.60
N GLY A 382 -3.68 -25.55 -21.44
CA GLY A 382 -2.48 -26.36 -21.26
C GLY A 382 -1.19 -25.71 -21.78
N SER A 383 -1.27 -24.54 -22.41
CA SER A 383 -0.12 -23.87 -23.01
C SER A 383 0.80 -23.20 -21.99
N VAL A 384 2.05 -22.95 -22.40
CA VAL A 384 3.00 -22.11 -21.65
C VAL A 384 2.58 -20.63 -21.73
N SER A 385 2.03 -20.20 -22.87
CA SER A 385 1.56 -18.83 -23.08
C SER A 385 0.48 -18.44 -22.07
N TYR A 386 -0.56 -19.27 -21.90
CA TYR A 386 -1.59 -19.08 -20.89
C TYR A 386 -0.99 -18.97 -19.48
N ALA A 387 -0.09 -19.89 -19.13
CA ALA A 387 0.56 -19.90 -17.83
C ALA A 387 1.37 -18.62 -17.58
N VAL A 388 2.12 -18.14 -18.57
CA VAL A 388 2.87 -16.87 -18.50
C VAL A 388 1.92 -15.68 -18.32
N THR A 389 0.85 -15.60 -19.11
CA THR A 389 -0.16 -14.53 -18.98
C THR A 389 -0.72 -14.46 -17.55
N LYS A 390 -1.13 -15.59 -16.97
CA LYS A 390 -1.66 -15.63 -15.58
C LYS A 390 -0.61 -15.26 -14.54
N ILE A 391 0.65 -15.66 -14.75
CA ILE A 391 1.76 -15.27 -13.88
C ILE A 391 1.98 -13.75 -13.90
N GLN A 392 1.94 -13.13 -15.09
CA GLN A 392 2.12 -11.68 -15.21
C GLN A 392 0.96 -10.92 -14.56
N GLN A 393 -0.28 -11.33 -14.84
CA GLN A 393 -1.48 -10.79 -14.19
C GLN A 393 -1.38 -10.89 -12.66
N TYR A 394 -0.93 -12.02 -12.13
CA TYR A 394 -0.71 -12.19 -10.69
C TYR A 394 0.35 -11.24 -10.14
N ARG A 395 1.48 -11.03 -10.84
CA ARG A 395 2.54 -10.12 -10.38
C ARG A 395 2.05 -8.67 -10.34
N VAL A 396 1.26 -8.25 -11.33
CA VAL A 396 0.58 -6.93 -11.34
C VAL A 396 -0.40 -6.83 -10.18
N ALA A 397 -1.25 -7.84 -9.97
CA ALA A 397 -2.19 -7.89 -8.84
C ALA A 397 -1.46 -7.79 -7.49
N MET A 398 -0.38 -8.54 -7.31
CA MET A 398 0.43 -8.50 -6.09
C MET A 398 1.10 -7.14 -5.86
N THR A 399 1.35 -6.38 -6.93
CA THR A 399 1.83 -5.00 -6.85
C THR A 399 0.73 -4.09 -6.31
N ALA A 400 -0.48 -4.16 -6.87
CA ALA A 400 -1.64 -3.41 -6.39
C ALA A 400 -2.12 -3.83 -4.98
N LYS A 401 -1.84 -5.06 -4.53
CA LYS A 401 -2.13 -5.51 -3.15
C LYS A 401 -1.17 -4.92 -2.10
N ASP A 402 0.01 -4.49 -2.52
CA ASP A 402 1.07 -3.98 -1.64
C ASP A 402 1.38 -2.47 -1.84
N CYS A 403 0.66 -1.78 -2.73
CA CYS A 403 0.83 -0.35 -2.99
C CYS A 403 0.33 0.53 -1.82
N SER A 404 0.69 1.83 -1.83
CA SER A 404 0.11 2.84 -0.94
C SER A 404 -0.74 3.84 -1.70
N ILE A 405 -1.75 4.39 -1.04
CA ILE A 405 -2.52 5.55 -1.49
C ILE A 405 -2.05 6.75 -0.65
N MET A 406 -1.47 7.75 -1.29
CA MET A 406 -1.13 9.05 -0.68
C MET A 406 -2.27 10.03 -0.96
N ILE A 407 -2.80 10.65 0.10
CA ILE A 407 -3.82 11.70 0.02
C ILE A 407 -3.20 12.97 0.59
N ALA A 408 -3.07 14.01 -0.21
CA ALA A 408 -2.54 15.31 0.20
C ALA A 408 -3.69 16.31 0.37
N LEU A 409 -3.71 17.05 1.48
CA LEU A 409 -4.77 17.98 1.85
C LEU A 409 -4.17 19.34 2.26
N SER A 410 -4.63 20.39 1.59
CA SER A 410 -4.25 21.77 1.87
C SER A 410 -5.51 22.64 1.99
N PRO A 411 -5.58 23.60 2.94
CA PRO A 411 -6.71 24.53 3.00
C PRO A 411 -6.89 25.27 1.68
N ALA A 412 -8.12 25.36 1.19
CA ALA A 412 -8.45 26.10 -0.01
C ALA A 412 -8.49 27.60 0.30
N VAL A 413 -7.66 28.40 -0.38
CA VAL A 413 -7.75 29.86 -0.37
C VAL A 413 -8.66 30.29 -1.52
N GLN A 414 -9.63 31.17 -1.23
CA GLN A 414 -10.74 31.54 -2.12
C GLN A 414 -10.32 32.04 -3.51
N GLU A 415 -9.07 32.49 -3.68
CA GLU A 415 -8.54 33.13 -4.89
C GLU A 415 -7.70 32.21 -5.81
N GLN A 416 -7.41 30.95 -5.42
CA GLN A 416 -6.54 30.05 -6.21
C GLN A 416 -7.27 28.87 -6.87
N CYS A 417 -8.60 28.86 -6.84
CA CYS A 417 -9.37 27.71 -7.28
C CYS A 417 -9.55 27.68 -8.81
N LEU A 418 -8.59 27.05 -9.51
CA LEU A 418 -8.61 26.86 -10.96
C LEU A 418 -9.49 25.67 -11.39
N ASP A 419 -9.83 24.75 -10.48
CA ASP A 419 -10.69 23.58 -10.77
C ASP A 419 -11.61 23.21 -9.57
N PRO A 420 -12.94 23.36 -9.69
CA PRO A 420 -13.92 22.98 -8.67
C PRO A 420 -13.85 21.53 -8.21
N TRP A 421 -13.38 20.60 -9.06
CA TRP A 421 -13.36 19.15 -8.77
C TRP A 421 -12.28 18.73 -7.77
N SER A 422 -11.29 19.60 -7.53
CA SER A 422 -10.20 19.38 -6.58
C SER A 422 -10.55 19.81 -5.15
N VAL A 423 -11.72 20.43 -4.93
CA VAL A 423 -12.12 20.95 -3.62
C VAL A 423 -13.08 20.01 -2.91
N ILE A 424 -12.76 19.70 -1.67
CA ILE A 424 -13.60 18.91 -0.77
C ILE A 424 -13.88 19.71 0.51
N ARG A 425 -15.11 19.66 1.00
CA ARG A 425 -15.57 20.46 2.14
C ARG A 425 -15.68 19.61 3.39
N SER A 426 -15.13 20.10 4.49
CA SER A 426 -15.45 19.64 5.84
C SER A 426 -16.59 20.48 6.43
N SER A 427 -16.93 20.25 7.70
CA SER A 427 -17.95 21.04 8.41
C SER A 427 -17.65 22.54 8.50
N GLN A 428 -16.38 22.95 8.58
CA GLN A 428 -15.98 24.35 8.79
C GLN A 428 -14.87 24.84 7.86
N SER A 429 -14.29 23.96 7.03
CA SER A 429 -13.17 24.30 6.15
C SER A 429 -13.34 23.68 4.77
N SER A 430 -12.65 24.23 3.78
CA SER A 430 -12.54 23.65 2.44
C SER A 430 -11.09 23.28 2.17
N PHE A 431 -10.87 22.18 1.47
CA PHE A 431 -9.54 21.65 1.18
C PHE A 431 -9.38 21.39 -0.30
N ILE A 432 -8.22 21.78 -0.84
CA ILE A 432 -7.71 21.21 -2.08
C ILE A 432 -7.13 19.85 -1.73
N HIS A 433 -7.47 18.84 -2.54
CA HIS A 433 -6.98 17.48 -2.36
C HIS A 433 -6.32 16.92 -3.61
N SER A 434 -5.30 16.10 -3.39
CA SER A 434 -4.65 15.29 -4.42
C SER A 434 -4.54 13.85 -3.94
N VAL A 435 -4.66 12.91 -4.86
CA VAL A 435 -4.53 11.48 -4.58
C VAL A 435 -3.48 10.90 -5.50
N SER A 436 -2.62 10.04 -4.98
CA SER A 436 -1.57 9.40 -5.74
C SER A 436 -1.29 7.99 -5.23
N ILE A 437 -0.78 7.11 -6.10
CA ILE A 437 -0.42 5.75 -5.76
C ILE A 437 1.10 5.61 -5.74
N LEU A 438 1.60 5.02 -4.65
CA LEU A 438 3.02 4.76 -4.41
C LEU A 438 3.30 3.26 -4.36
N ASP A 439 4.59 2.89 -4.32
CA ASP A 439 5.07 1.51 -4.19
C ASP A 439 4.62 0.58 -5.34
N LEU A 440 4.76 1.06 -6.57
CA LEU A 440 4.31 0.40 -7.80
C LEU A 440 5.37 -0.47 -8.51
N ASP A 441 6.41 -0.92 -7.82
CA ASP A 441 7.40 -1.83 -8.41
C ASP A 441 6.79 -3.22 -8.65
N LEU A 442 6.87 -3.71 -9.89
CA LEU A 442 6.40 -5.05 -10.25
C LEU A 442 7.05 -6.10 -9.35
N LYS A 443 6.24 -6.99 -8.77
CA LYS A 443 6.79 -8.09 -7.96
C LYS A 443 7.60 -9.05 -8.84
N PRO A 444 8.79 -9.48 -8.39
CA PRO A 444 9.67 -10.35 -9.18
C PRO A 444 9.06 -11.74 -9.33
N TYR A 445 9.37 -12.39 -10.46
CA TYR A 445 8.92 -13.72 -10.82
C TYR A 445 9.32 -14.77 -9.76
N GLU A 446 10.55 -14.69 -9.28
CA GLU A 446 11.18 -15.65 -8.35
C GLU A 446 10.54 -15.64 -6.95
N ASN A 447 9.69 -14.64 -6.65
CA ASN A 447 9.00 -14.56 -5.36
C ASN A 447 7.71 -15.41 -5.31
N ILE A 448 7.23 -15.94 -6.43
CA ILE A 448 5.99 -16.73 -6.48
C ILE A 448 6.04 -17.96 -5.55
N PRO A 449 7.10 -18.79 -5.55
CA PRO A 449 7.21 -19.91 -4.62
C PRO A 449 7.19 -19.49 -3.15
N HIS A 450 7.80 -18.35 -2.83
CA HIS A 450 7.78 -17.81 -1.48
C HIS A 450 6.37 -17.33 -1.09
N GLN A 451 5.61 -16.72 -2.00
CA GLN A 451 4.22 -16.34 -1.74
C GLN A 451 3.33 -17.55 -1.48
N TYR A 452 3.48 -18.62 -2.25
CA TYR A 452 2.76 -19.89 -2.04
C TYR A 452 3.04 -20.46 -0.64
N LYS A 453 4.32 -20.61 -0.26
CA LYS A 453 4.72 -21.09 1.07
C LYS A 453 4.20 -20.18 2.19
N ARG A 454 4.25 -18.86 1.99
CA ARG A 454 3.80 -17.87 2.97
C ARG A 454 2.29 -17.92 3.16
N ASP A 455 1.52 -18.09 2.09
CA ASP A 455 0.07 -18.22 2.15
C ASP A 455 -0.34 -19.43 2.99
N SER A 456 0.23 -20.61 2.70
CA SER A 456 -0.02 -21.82 3.48
C SER A 456 0.33 -21.63 4.96
N LYS A 457 1.44 -20.96 5.28
CA LYS A 457 1.83 -20.65 6.67
C LYS A 457 0.81 -19.75 7.38
N ILE A 458 0.30 -18.71 6.70
CA ILE A 458 -0.71 -17.80 7.24
C ILE A 458 -2.00 -18.56 7.54
N VAL A 459 -2.51 -19.29 6.56
CA VAL A 459 -3.79 -20.00 6.66
C VAL A 459 -3.74 -21.10 7.73
N ASN A 460 -2.68 -21.91 7.73
CA ASN A 460 -2.52 -22.97 8.72
C ASN A 460 -2.36 -22.42 10.15
N HIS A 461 -1.66 -21.29 10.32
CA HIS A 461 -1.56 -20.65 11.63
C HIS A 461 -2.90 -20.09 12.10
N TYR A 462 -3.65 -19.43 11.21
CA TYR A 462 -4.97 -18.89 11.54
C TYR A 462 -5.96 -19.99 11.95
N LEU A 463 -6.01 -21.09 11.20
CA LEU A 463 -6.83 -22.26 11.53
C LEU A 463 -6.48 -22.87 12.89
N LYS A 464 -5.20 -22.86 13.28
CA LYS A 464 -4.79 -23.29 14.63
C LYS A 464 -5.23 -22.29 15.70
N SER A 465 -5.12 -20.99 15.44
CA SER A 465 -5.49 -19.97 16.42
C SER A 465 -6.98 -19.92 16.73
N ILE A 466 -7.86 -20.17 15.75
CA ILE A 466 -9.31 -20.20 15.99
C ILE A 466 -9.74 -21.44 16.79
N LYS A 467 -9.12 -22.61 16.54
CA LYS A 467 -9.40 -23.83 17.32
C LYS A 467 -9.05 -23.69 18.80
N VAL A 468 -7.92 -23.03 19.10
CA VAL A 468 -7.50 -22.76 20.49
C VAL A 468 -8.48 -21.82 21.21
N GLN A 469 -9.16 -20.93 20.49
CA GLN A 469 -10.18 -20.04 21.07
C GLN A 469 -11.52 -20.77 21.31
N GLU A 470 -11.83 -21.80 20.52
CA GLU A 470 -13.05 -22.62 20.66
C GLU A 470 -12.93 -23.73 21.74
N ASP A 471 -11.71 -24.09 22.18
CA ASP A 471 -11.43 -25.07 23.24
C ASP A 471 -10.95 -24.43 24.57
N PRO A 472 -11.81 -23.72 25.34
CA PRO A 472 -11.41 -23.17 26.65
C PRO A 472 -11.25 -24.24 27.75
N VAL A 473 -11.67 -25.50 27.50
CA VAL A 473 -11.68 -26.58 28.51
C VAL A 473 -10.29 -27.16 28.79
N ASN A 474 -9.31 -26.99 27.89
CA ASN A 474 -7.94 -27.52 28.06
C ASN A 474 -6.94 -26.54 28.70
N LEU A 475 -7.32 -25.27 28.92
CA LEU A 475 -6.46 -24.28 29.58
C LEU A 475 -6.38 -24.46 31.11
N TYR A 476 -7.34 -25.17 31.72
CA TYR A 476 -7.35 -25.46 33.16
C TYR A 476 -6.58 -26.73 33.57
N LYS A 477 -6.03 -27.51 32.62
CA LYS A 477 -5.24 -28.71 32.93
C LYS A 477 -3.71 -28.53 32.89
N LYS A 478 -3.23 -27.29 32.67
CA LYS A 478 -1.79 -26.99 32.60
C LYS A 478 -1.26 -26.09 33.71
N SER A 479 -2.07 -25.78 34.72
CA SER A 479 -1.68 -24.91 35.84
C SER A 479 -1.38 -25.64 37.16
N GLU A 480 -1.29 -26.98 37.19
CA GLU A 480 -1.05 -27.71 38.45
C GLU A 480 0.39 -28.16 38.73
N ASP A 481 1.35 -27.98 37.80
CA ASP A 481 2.77 -28.36 38.05
C ASP A 481 3.73 -27.15 38.12
N CYS A 482 3.44 -26.20 38.99
CA CYS A 482 4.42 -25.22 39.46
C CYS A 482 4.38 -25.13 40.98
N THR A 483 4.91 -26.16 41.62
CA THR A 483 5.17 -26.16 43.07
C THR A 483 6.26 -25.12 43.36
N LEU A 484 5.87 -24.00 43.94
CA LEU A 484 6.77 -23.00 44.52
C LEU A 484 7.55 -23.62 45.69
N LEU A 485 8.84 -23.89 45.49
CA LEU A 485 9.80 -24.13 46.56
C LEU A 485 10.13 -22.79 47.23
N LEU A 486 9.47 -22.49 48.33
CA LEU A 486 9.84 -21.41 49.25
C LEU A 486 11.09 -21.84 50.03
N HIS A 487 12.23 -21.20 49.75
CA HIS A 487 13.39 -21.25 50.64
C HIS A 487 13.09 -20.42 51.91
N LYS A 488 13.25 -21.05 53.08
CA LYS A 488 13.23 -20.36 54.38
C LYS A 488 14.45 -19.44 54.50
N VAL A 489 14.19 -18.23 54.98
CA VAL A 489 15.18 -17.27 55.51
C VAL A 489 15.81 -17.81 56.79
#